data_AF-A0A2W1JHJ3-F1
#
_entry.id   AF-A0A2W1JHJ3-F1
#
_cell.length_a   1.000
_cell.length_b   1.000
_cell.length_c   1.000
_cell.angle_alpha   90.00
_cell.angle_beta   90.00
_cell.angle_gamma   90.00
#
_symmetry.space_group_name_H-M   'P 1'
#
loop_
_entity.id
_entity.type
_entity.pdbx_description
1 polymer ?
#
loop_
_entity_poly.entity_id
_entity_poly.type
_entity_poly.pdbx_seq_one_letter_code
_entity_poly.pdbx_strand_id
1 'polypeptide(L)'
;MTAVELRKRTLKRWNYRCALCPWKRTYKYAHVHHTNYRRYGHELIGIDLLPLAPGSHRFIHRWLGWGDRVRTQRLGKYPNLLQRLAHLWCRLMLGVCWGLGG
;
A
#
# COMPACT_ATOMS: atom_id res chain seq x y z
N MET A 1 16.19 9.90 -2.26
CA MET A 1 15.67 8.79 -3.09
C MET A 1 14.53 9.34 -3.94
N THR A 2 14.52 9.11 -5.25
CA THR A 2 13.43 9.64 -6.12
C THR A 2 12.15 8.80 -5.94
N ALA A 3 10.98 9.36 -6.29
CA ALA A 3 9.70 8.65 -6.20
C ALA A 3 9.67 7.38 -7.09
N VAL A 4 10.35 7.42 -8.23
CA VAL A 4 10.50 6.28 -9.15
C VAL A 4 11.32 5.17 -8.50
N GLU A 5 12.44 5.52 -7.85
CA GLU A 5 13.32 4.60 -7.14
C GLU A 5 12.58 3.93 -5.97
N LEU A 6 11.86 4.72 -5.17
CA LEU A 6 11.04 4.25 -4.06
C LEU A 6 10.00 3.22 -4.50
N ARG A 7 9.32 3.53 -5.62
CA ARG A 7 8.32 2.65 -6.22
C ARG A 7 8.92 1.33 -6.69
N LYS A 8 10.03 1.38 -7.43
CA LYS A 8 10.72 0.18 -7.92
C LYS A 8 11.16 -0.72 -6.78
N ARG A 9 11.77 -0.15 -5.72
CA ARG A 9 12.21 -0.91 -4.54
C ARG A 9 11.04 -1.54 -3.79
N THR A 10 9.93 -0.81 -3.65
CA THR A 10 8.70 -1.34 -3.04
C THR A 10 8.16 -2.51 -3.85
N LEU A 11 7.99 -2.36 -5.18
CA LEU A 11 7.49 -3.45 -6.02
C LEU A 11 8.42 -4.68 -5.98
N LYS A 12 9.74 -4.48 -6.02
CA LYS A 12 10.72 -5.56 -5.93
C LYS A 12 10.62 -6.32 -4.61
N ARG A 13 10.49 -5.62 -3.47
CA ARG A 13 10.34 -6.24 -2.14
C ARG A 13 9.11 -7.14 -2.05
N TRP A 14 8.04 -6.78 -2.74
CA TRP A 14 6.78 -7.54 -2.77
C TRP A 14 6.68 -8.51 -3.95
N ASN A 15 7.79 -8.76 -4.65
CA ASN A 15 7.85 -9.61 -5.84
C ASN A 15 6.76 -9.27 -6.89
N TYR A 16 6.51 -7.97 -7.07
CA TYR A 16 5.47 -7.45 -7.97
C TYR A 16 4.09 -8.07 -7.71
N ARG A 17 3.75 -8.32 -6.45
CA ARG A 17 2.44 -8.83 -6.04
C ARG A 17 1.63 -7.81 -5.25
N CYS A 18 0.32 -7.95 -5.33
CA CYS A 18 -0.61 -7.07 -4.64
C CYS A 18 -0.65 -7.43 -3.15
N ALA A 19 -0.45 -6.45 -2.29
CA ALA A 19 -0.45 -6.66 -0.84
C ALA A 19 -1.82 -7.11 -0.30
N LEU A 20 -2.91 -6.64 -0.90
CA LEU A 20 -4.26 -7.01 -0.51
C LEU A 20 -4.68 -8.39 -1.06
N CYS A 21 -4.16 -8.76 -2.24
CA CYS A 21 -4.47 -10.01 -2.93
C CYS A 21 -3.17 -10.65 -3.43
N PRO A 22 -2.45 -11.42 -2.58
CA PRO A 22 -1.11 -11.93 -2.89
C PRO A 22 -1.00 -12.83 -4.13
N TRP A 23 -2.13 -13.35 -4.63
CA TRP A 23 -2.20 -14.11 -5.88
C TRP A 23 -2.25 -13.22 -7.13
N LYS A 24 -2.49 -11.91 -7.01
CA LYS A 24 -2.53 -10.97 -8.13
C LYS A 24 -1.18 -10.29 -8.33
N ARG A 25 -0.68 -10.27 -9.56
CA ARG A 25 0.49 -9.46 -9.92
C ARG A 25 0.14 -7.98 -10.07
N THR A 26 1.08 -7.15 -9.69
CA THR A 26 1.07 -5.71 -9.86
C THR A 26 1.90 -5.39 -11.10
N TYR A 27 1.30 -4.78 -12.13
CA TYR A 27 1.99 -4.44 -13.38
C TYR A 27 3.15 -3.45 -13.18
N LYS A 28 4.02 -3.28 -14.19
CA LYS A 28 5.16 -2.31 -14.15
C LYS A 28 4.74 -0.87 -13.78
N TYR A 29 3.45 -0.53 -13.97
CA TYR A 29 2.84 0.75 -13.57
C TYR A 29 1.96 0.64 -12.32
N ALA A 30 2.19 -0.32 -11.44
CA ALA A 30 1.38 -0.45 -10.24
C ALA A 30 1.57 0.70 -9.27
N HIS A 31 0.46 1.19 -8.72
CA HIS A 31 0.45 2.27 -7.77
C HIS A 31 0.93 1.76 -6.42
N VAL A 32 1.88 2.48 -5.82
CA VAL A 32 2.25 2.26 -4.44
C VAL A 32 1.28 3.09 -3.61
N HIS A 33 0.56 2.40 -2.75
CA HIS A 33 -0.38 2.98 -1.83
C HIS A 33 0.36 3.42 -0.56
N HIS A 34 0.20 4.69 -0.23
CA HIS A 34 0.73 5.25 1.01
C HIS A 34 -0.26 4.98 2.14
N THR A 35 0.19 4.24 3.15
CA THR A 35 -0.60 3.93 4.34
C THR A 35 -0.52 5.04 5.39
N ASN A 36 0.53 5.87 5.32
CA ASN A 36 0.77 6.97 6.23
C ASN A 36 1.20 8.24 5.46
N TYR A 37 0.29 9.22 5.37
CA TYR A 37 0.59 10.49 4.71
C TYR A 37 1.38 11.47 5.58
N ARG A 38 1.53 11.23 6.89
CA ARG A 38 2.33 12.11 7.76
C ARG A 38 3.83 12.07 7.44
N ARG A 39 4.30 10.95 6.88
CA ARG A 39 5.70 10.74 6.47
C ARG A 39 5.90 10.84 4.96
N TYR A 40 5.02 11.55 4.26
CA TYR A 40 5.11 11.66 2.81
C TYR A 40 6.46 12.28 2.39
N GLY A 41 7.21 11.61 1.51
CA GLY A 41 8.59 11.96 1.14
C GLY A 41 9.69 11.34 2.01
N HIS A 42 9.34 10.75 3.15
CA HIS A 42 10.25 10.08 4.10
C HIS A 42 9.75 8.66 4.45
N GLU A 43 9.12 7.98 3.49
CA GLU A 43 8.44 6.70 3.73
C GLU A 43 9.40 5.53 3.95
N LEU A 44 9.07 4.66 4.90
CA LEU A 44 9.76 3.37 5.07
C LEU A 44 9.15 2.30 4.17
N ILE A 45 9.98 1.74 3.28
CA ILE A 45 9.58 0.66 2.36
C ILE A 45 9.13 -0.57 3.16
N GLY A 46 7.95 -1.09 2.86
CA GLY A 46 7.36 -2.25 3.53
C GLY A 46 6.54 -1.93 4.79
N ILE A 47 6.63 -0.70 5.31
CA ILE A 47 5.81 -0.24 6.44
C ILE A 47 4.78 0.77 5.94
N ASP A 48 5.27 1.86 5.34
CA ASP A 48 4.45 2.99 4.92
C ASP A 48 3.88 2.81 3.50
N LEU A 49 4.40 1.84 2.75
CA LEU A 49 4.14 1.64 1.33
C LEU A 49 3.66 0.22 1.02
N LEU A 50 2.51 0.11 0.37
CA LEU A 50 1.91 -1.15 -0.07
C LEU A 50 1.72 -1.15 -1.59
N PRO A 51 2.27 -2.12 -2.33
CA PRO A 51 1.95 -2.26 -3.75
C PRO A 51 0.56 -2.85 -3.92
N LEU A 52 -0.30 -2.13 -4.61
CA LEU A 52 -1.68 -2.56 -4.85
C LEU A 52 -1.97 -2.62 -6.33
N ALA A 53 -2.73 -3.64 -6.74
CA ALA A 53 -3.35 -3.65 -8.06
C ALA A 53 -4.33 -2.47 -8.17
N PRO A 54 -4.57 -1.91 -9.37
CA PRO A 54 -5.48 -0.76 -9.54
C PRO A 54 -6.86 -0.96 -8.92
N GLY A 55 -7.41 -2.19 -9.01
CA GLY A 55 -8.68 -2.55 -8.36
C GLY A 55 -8.62 -2.52 -6.84
N SER A 56 -7.58 -3.11 -6.24
CA SER A 56 -7.36 -3.11 -4.79
C SER A 56 -7.09 -1.69 -4.25
N HIS A 57 -6.35 -0.88 -5.02
CA HIS A 57 -6.09 0.51 -4.67
C HIS A 57 -7.39 1.34 -4.65
N ARG A 58 -8.23 1.15 -5.67
CA ARG A 58 -9.57 1.77 -5.73
C ARG A 58 -10.46 1.25 -4.61
N PHE A 59 -10.35 -0.02 -4.24
CA PHE A 59 -11.11 -0.60 -3.13
C PHE A 59 -10.81 0.10 -1.80
N ILE A 60 -9.53 0.25 -1.44
CA ILE A 60 -9.15 0.89 -0.17
C ILE A 60 -9.61 2.36 -0.12
N HIS A 61 -9.45 3.12 -1.21
CA HIS A 61 -9.86 4.53 -1.20
C HIS A 61 -11.38 4.70 -1.29
N ARG A 62 -12.07 3.95 -2.16
CA ARG A 62 -13.49 4.16 -2.43
C ARG A 62 -14.39 3.46 -1.42
N TRP A 63 -14.09 2.21 -1.06
CA TRP A 63 -14.95 1.41 -0.19
C TRP A 63 -14.56 1.58 1.28
N LEU A 64 -13.28 1.45 1.62
CA LEU A 64 -12.84 1.59 3.02
C LEU A 64 -12.67 3.05 3.43
N GLY A 65 -12.50 3.94 2.46
CA GLY A 65 -12.43 5.38 2.66
C GLY A 65 -13.75 6.12 2.58
N TRP A 66 -14.88 5.40 2.54
CA TRP A 66 -16.24 5.95 2.47
C TRP A 66 -16.47 6.91 1.29
N GLY A 67 -15.78 6.70 0.18
CA GLY A 67 -15.87 7.57 -1.00
C GLY A 67 -15.12 8.91 -0.87
N ASP A 68 -14.43 9.17 0.25
CA ASP A 68 -13.67 10.39 0.43
C ASP A 68 -12.52 10.49 -0.58
N ARG A 69 -12.37 11.67 -1.16
CA ARG A 69 -11.22 11.96 -2.03
C ARG A 69 -9.94 11.88 -1.20
N VAL A 70 -8.84 11.46 -1.82
CA VAL A 70 -7.51 11.40 -1.21
C VAL A 70 -7.12 12.73 -0.54
N ARG A 71 -7.55 13.87 -1.11
CA ARG A 71 -7.33 15.20 -0.53
C ARG A 71 -8.05 15.39 0.81
N THR A 72 -9.28 14.90 0.94
CA THR A 72 -10.06 14.92 2.20
C THR A 72 -9.44 13.96 3.21
N GLN A 73 -8.99 12.79 2.77
CA GLN A 73 -8.29 11.82 3.61
C GLN A 73 -6.98 12.39 4.17
N ARG A 74 -6.23 13.17 3.39
CA ARG A 74 -5.02 13.87 3.87
C ARG A 74 -5.30 14.90 4.98
N LEU A 75 -6.49 15.52 4.98
CA LEU A 75 -6.87 16.55 5.93
C LEU A 75 -7.62 15.99 7.17
N GLY A 76 -8.18 14.78 7.06
CA GLY A 76 -8.94 14.12 8.13
C GLY A 76 -8.17 13.04 8.91
N LYS A 77 -8.90 12.20 9.65
CA LYS A 77 -8.37 11.05 10.43
C LYS A 77 -8.00 9.84 9.55
N TYR A 78 -7.25 10.03 8.47
CA TYR A 78 -6.72 8.91 7.69
C TYR A 78 -5.44 8.34 8.33
N PRO A 79 -5.24 7.02 8.34
CA PRO A 79 -6.22 5.98 7.96
C PRO A 79 -7.27 5.76 9.06
N ASN A 80 -8.53 5.56 8.63
CA ASN A 80 -9.62 5.15 9.52
C ASN A 80 -9.46 3.68 9.98
N LEU A 81 -10.32 3.19 10.88
CA LEU A 81 -10.19 1.84 11.44
C LEU A 81 -10.20 0.73 10.38
N LEU A 82 -11.10 0.79 9.40
CA LEU A 82 -11.19 -0.22 8.34
C LEU A 82 -9.95 -0.21 7.43
N GLN A 83 -9.45 0.98 7.11
CA GLN A 83 -8.20 1.13 6.36
C GLN A 83 -7.00 0.59 7.15
N ARG A 84 -6.94 0.85 8.47
CA ARG A 84 -5.89 0.30 9.36
C ARG A 84 -5.92 -1.22 9.38
N LEU A 85 -7.10 -1.84 9.48
CA LEU A 85 -7.26 -3.30 9.44
C LEU A 85 -6.81 -3.85 8.08
N ALA A 86 -7.20 -3.22 6.98
CA ALA A 86 -6.75 -3.62 5.65
C ALA A 86 -5.23 -3.46 5.48
N HIS A 87 -4.63 -2.39 6.00
CA HIS A 87 -3.18 -2.18 5.99
C HIS A 87 -2.46 -3.24 6.83
N LEU A 88 -3.00 -3.58 8.00
CA LEU A 88 -2.45 -4.64 8.85
C LEU A 88 -2.48 -5.99 8.13
N TRP A 89 -3.62 -6.36 7.55
CA TRP A 89 -3.76 -7.56 6.73
C TRP A 89 -2.72 -7.60 5.60
N CYS A 90 -2.60 -6.51 4.84
CA CYS A 90 -1.61 -6.40 3.78
C CYS A 90 -0.19 -6.66 4.28
N ARG A 91 0.20 -6.06 5.41
CA ARG A 91 1.54 -6.24 6.01
C ARG A 91 1.75 -7.66 6.52
N LEU A 92 0.74 -8.29 7.10
CA LEU A 92 0.80 -9.69 7.53
C LEU A 92 1.00 -10.62 6.34
N MET A 93 0.34 -10.36 5.21
CA MET A 93 0.55 -11.14 3.98
C MET A 93 1.98 -11.00 3.44
N LEU A 94 2.68 -9.90 3.70
CA LEU A 94 4.11 -9.83 3.41
C LEU A 94 4.90 -10.84 4.25
N GLY A 95 4.63 -10.90 5.55
CA GLY A 95 5.30 -11.82 6.48
C GLY A 95 4.87 -13.28 6.31
N VAL A 96 3.66 -13.56 5.81
CA VAL A 96 3.17 -14.93 5.62
C VAL A 96 3.54 -15.47 4.24
N CYS A 97 3.37 -14.69 3.17
CA CYS A 97 3.72 -15.14 1.82
C CYS A 97 5.22 -15.07 1.50
N TRP A 98 5.98 -14.28 2.27
CA TRP A 98 7.41 -14.02 2.03
C TRP A 98 8.21 -14.05 3.33
N GLY A 99 7.73 -14.82 4.32
CA GLY A 99 8.29 -14.86 5.66
C GLY A 99 9.80 -14.94 5.64
N LEU A 100 10.42 -13.97 6.35
CA LEU A 100 11.73 -14.07 7.00
C LEU A 100 12.61 -15.22 6.46
N GLY A 101 13.03 -15.09 5.21
CA GLY A 101 13.82 -16.08 4.50
C GLY A 101 14.67 -15.39 3.45
N GLY A 102 15.85 -14.93 3.86
CA GLY A 102 16.84 -14.23 3.04
C GLY A 102 17.29 -12.91 3.66
#